data_AF-A0AAV4YTL3-F1
#
_entry.id   AF-A0AAV4YTL3-F1
#
_cell.length_a   1.000
_cell.length_b   1.000
_cell.length_c   1.000
_cell.angle_alpha   90.00
_cell.angle_beta   90.00
_cell.angle_gamma   90.00
#
_symmetry.space_group_name_H-M   'P 1'
#
loop_
_entity.id
_entity.type
_entity.pdbx_description
1 polymer ?
#
loop_
_entity_poly.entity_id
_entity_poly.type
_entity_poly.pdbx_seq_one_letter_code
_entity_poly.pdbx_strand_id
1 'polypeptide(L)'
;MDNNDEAVRLYLNRHSYLESGQELPLVMVRFSNSWQGRDSLYPEQHGGTPHSQNTVCRVELFNDTDTPAELEFMHALQDYLLDRYESMGLIIEANPTSNVYIARLKQHSEHPIFRWHPPEESVLVPGGEHNRHNLRRGPIRVLVNTDDPGIMPTTLRTEFLLLREAALERGIGRTIAERWLETLRQYGIEQFHRNHLPVFEQV
;
A
#
# COMPACT_ATOMS: atom_id res chain seq x y z
N MET A 1 3.04 -18.25 23.85
CA MET A 1 2.82 -18.29 22.39
C MET A 1 2.23 -19.64 22.08
N ASP A 2 1.19 -19.68 21.25
CA ASP A 2 0.58 -20.95 20.87
C ASP A 2 1.52 -21.68 19.90
N ASN A 3 2.08 -22.83 20.31
CA ASN A 3 2.95 -23.63 19.47
C ASN A 3 2.21 -24.30 18.30
N ASN A 4 0.87 -24.20 18.26
CA ASN A 4 0.08 -24.63 17.11
C ASN A 4 0.00 -23.57 15.99
N ASP A 5 0.42 -22.33 16.23
CA ASP A 5 0.41 -21.28 15.22
C ASP A 5 1.45 -21.59 14.12
N GLU A 6 1.00 -21.62 12.86
CA GLU A 6 1.84 -21.95 11.71
C GLU A 6 3.02 -20.99 11.55
N ALA A 7 2.81 -19.69 11.81
CA ALA A 7 3.87 -18.69 11.72
C ALA A 7 4.93 -18.90 12.80
N VAL A 8 4.49 -19.22 14.03
CA VAL A 8 5.39 -19.54 15.15
C VAL A 8 6.20 -20.79 14.84
N ARG A 9 5.57 -21.84 14.28
CA ARG A 9 6.26 -23.06 13.86
C ARG A 9 7.25 -22.80 12.73
N LEU A 10 6.92 -21.97 11.76
CA LEU A 10 7.79 -21.60 10.65
C LEU A 10 9.02 -20.82 11.16
N TYR A 11 8.81 -19.85 12.05
CA TYR A 11 9.88 -19.12 12.74
C TYR A 11 10.81 -20.07 13.50
N LEU A 12 10.26 -20.90 14.39
CA LEU A 12 11.05 -21.82 15.21
C LEU A 12 11.82 -22.84 14.36
N ASN A 13 11.19 -23.43 13.34
CA ASN A 13 11.85 -24.36 12.44
C ASN A 13 12.97 -23.69 11.64
N ARG A 14 12.78 -22.45 11.17
CA ARG A 14 13.85 -21.68 10.52
C ARG A 14 15.03 -21.47 11.46
N HIS A 15 14.77 -21.09 12.71
CA HIS A 15 15.83 -20.89 13.70
C HIS A 15 16.57 -22.18 14.02
N SER A 16 15.85 -23.29 14.27
CA SER A 16 16.47 -24.60 14.47
C SER A 16 17.26 -25.09 13.25
N TYR A 17 16.81 -24.78 12.03
CA TYR A 17 17.55 -25.10 10.80
C TYR A 17 18.85 -24.31 10.67
N LEU A 18 18.83 -23.01 10.97
CA LEU A 18 20.03 -22.18 10.97
C LEU A 18 21.06 -22.64 12.02
N GLU A 19 20.58 -23.18 13.15
CA GLU A 19 21.43 -23.74 14.21
C GLU A 19 21.98 -25.14 13.89
N SER A 20 21.32 -25.93 13.05
CA SER A 20 21.69 -27.33 12.77
C SER A 20 22.92 -27.49 11.86
N GLY A 21 23.36 -26.41 11.20
CA GLY A 21 24.52 -26.43 10.30
C GLY A 21 24.29 -27.23 9.00
N GLN A 22 23.04 -27.46 8.61
CA GLN A 22 22.70 -28.17 7.37
C GLN A 22 23.17 -27.38 6.14
N GLU A 23 23.84 -28.04 5.19
CA GLU A 23 24.38 -27.40 3.97
C GLU A 23 23.33 -27.16 2.88
N LEU A 24 22.16 -27.78 2.98
CA LEU A 24 21.09 -27.55 2.01
C LEU A 24 20.57 -26.10 2.18
N PRO A 25 20.16 -25.42 1.10
CA PRO A 25 19.54 -24.11 1.24
C PRO A 25 18.08 -24.26 1.70
N LEU A 26 17.68 -23.54 2.75
CA LEU A 26 16.28 -23.27 3.01
C LEU A 26 15.76 -22.35 1.90
N VAL A 27 14.99 -22.90 0.96
CA VAL A 27 14.39 -22.12 -0.14
C VAL A 27 12.98 -21.73 0.26
N MET A 28 12.74 -20.43 0.50
CA MET A 28 11.38 -19.92 0.60
C MET A 28 10.74 -19.90 -0.78
N VAL A 29 9.82 -20.83 -1.02
CA VAL A 29 8.99 -20.84 -2.24
C VAL A 29 7.67 -20.17 -1.90
N ARG A 30 7.47 -18.93 -2.36
CA ARG A 30 6.21 -18.21 -2.17
C ARG A 30 5.20 -18.69 -3.21
N PHE A 31 4.33 -19.63 -2.83
CA PHE A 31 3.17 -19.99 -3.62
C PHE A 31 2.12 -18.89 -3.44
N SER A 32 2.05 -17.93 -4.35
CA SER A 32 0.94 -16.98 -4.33
C SER A 32 0.25 -16.94 -5.68
N ASN A 33 -1.03 -17.32 -5.69
CA ASN A 33 -2.00 -16.53 -6.42
C ASN A 33 -2.39 -15.37 -5.49
N SER A 34 -1.61 -14.28 -5.56
CA SER A 34 -1.49 -13.21 -4.55
C SER A 34 -2.76 -12.38 -4.27
N TRP A 35 -3.89 -12.79 -4.84
CA TRP A 35 -5.20 -12.14 -4.71
C TRP A 35 -6.04 -12.68 -3.56
N GLN A 36 -5.82 -13.91 -3.09
CA GLN A 36 -6.66 -14.56 -2.07
C GLN A 36 -6.47 -13.99 -0.65
N GLY A 37 -5.32 -13.41 -0.33
CA GLY A 37 -5.09 -12.77 0.98
C GLY A 37 -5.97 -11.53 1.24
N ARG A 38 -6.48 -10.89 0.17
CA ARG A 38 -7.43 -9.78 0.26
C ARG A 38 -8.87 -10.23 0.54
N ASP A 39 -9.25 -11.43 0.12
CA ASP A 39 -10.63 -11.94 0.26
C ASP A 39 -11.04 -12.13 1.72
N SER A 40 -10.07 -12.30 2.65
CA SER A 40 -10.37 -12.47 4.07
C SER A 40 -10.79 -11.18 4.78
N LEU A 41 -10.55 -10.01 4.19
CA LEU A 41 -10.90 -8.70 4.76
C LEU A 41 -12.09 -8.02 4.06
N TYR A 42 -12.46 -8.45 2.84
CA TYR A 42 -13.61 -7.95 2.08
C TYR A 42 -14.30 -9.10 1.30
N PRO A 43 -15.26 -9.80 1.91
CA PRO A 43 -15.76 -11.08 1.39
C PRO A 43 -16.71 -11.00 0.18
N GLU A 44 -17.06 -9.82 -0.32
CA GLU A 44 -18.17 -9.70 -1.28
C GLU A 44 -17.82 -9.89 -2.77
N GLN A 45 -16.56 -10.13 -3.17
CA GLN A 45 -16.21 -9.94 -4.59
C GLN A 45 -15.73 -11.14 -5.41
N HIS A 46 -15.29 -12.29 -4.87
CA HIS A 46 -14.81 -13.37 -5.77
C HIS A 46 -15.09 -14.80 -5.27
N GLY A 47 -15.97 -15.50 -5.99
CA GLY A 47 -16.19 -16.94 -5.89
C GLY A 47 -15.17 -17.71 -6.72
N GLY A 48 -14.10 -18.19 -6.10
CA GLY A 48 -13.12 -19.08 -6.72
C GLY A 48 -12.95 -20.38 -5.93
N THR A 49 -13.17 -21.52 -6.58
CA THR A 49 -13.03 -22.86 -5.99
C THR A 49 -11.54 -23.25 -5.81
N PRO A 50 -11.16 -23.96 -4.74
CA PRO A 50 -9.78 -24.40 -4.55
C PRO A 50 -9.45 -25.56 -5.50
N HIS A 51 -8.38 -25.41 -6.30
CA HIS A 51 -7.82 -26.49 -7.09
C HIS A 51 -7.10 -27.50 -6.19
N SER A 52 -7.46 -28.78 -6.31
CA SER A 52 -6.76 -29.88 -5.65
C SER A 52 -5.39 -30.10 -6.28
N GLN A 53 -4.35 -30.29 -5.46
CA GLN A 53 -3.07 -30.83 -5.93
C GLN A 53 -2.77 -32.14 -5.23
N ASN A 54 -2.60 -33.19 -6.03
CA ASN A 54 -2.24 -34.54 -5.60
C ASN A 54 -0.77 -34.81 -5.98
N THR A 55 0.03 -35.17 -4.97
CA THR A 55 1.17 -36.12 -4.96
C THR A 55 2.44 -35.90 -5.81
N VAL A 56 3.58 -35.71 -5.10
CA VAL A 56 4.85 -36.52 -5.08
C VAL A 56 6.09 -35.63 -5.01
N CYS A 57 6.45 -35.25 -3.78
CA CYS A 57 7.78 -35.20 -3.19
C CYS A 57 7.52 -34.77 -1.75
N ARG A 58 8.11 -35.42 -0.74
CA ARG A 58 7.86 -35.11 0.67
C ARG A 58 8.64 -33.84 1.06
N VAL A 59 8.37 -32.74 0.36
CA VAL A 59 8.82 -31.40 0.74
C VAL A 59 7.90 -30.97 1.86
N GLU A 60 8.45 -30.75 3.05
CA GLU A 60 7.73 -30.03 4.10
C GLU A 60 7.54 -28.59 3.64
N LEU A 61 6.36 -28.31 3.09
CA LEU A 61 5.96 -26.98 2.67
C LEU A 61 5.39 -26.25 3.89
N PHE A 62 6.01 -25.11 4.21
CA PHE A 62 5.50 -24.18 5.20
C PHE A 62 4.96 -22.94 4.48
N ASN A 63 3.77 -22.46 4.84
CA ASN A 63 3.21 -21.25 4.23
C ASN A 63 3.62 -20.03 5.05
N ASP A 64 4.15 -19.02 4.37
CA ASP A 64 4.39 -17.70 4.94
C ASP A 64 3.17 -16.82 4.62
N THR A 65 2.31 -16.61 5.61
CA THR A 65 1.06 -15.85 5.48
C THR A 65 0.96 -14.81 6.59
N ASP A 66 0.58 -13.59 6.23
CA ASP A 66 0.26 -12.56 7.22
C ASP A 66 -1.00 -12.97 7.98
N THR A 67 -0.88 -13.16 9.30
CA THR A 67 -2.02 -13.50 10.16
C THR A 67 -2.94 -12.29 10.34
N PRO A 68 -4.23 -12.49 10.69
CA PRO A 68 -5.13 -11.38 10.96
C PRO A 68 -4.61 -10.41 12.05
N ALA A 69 -3.94 -10.94 13.08
CA ALA A 69 -3.36 -10.13 14.15
C ALA A 69 -2.15 -9.31 13.66
N GLU A 70 -1.30 -9.86 12.80
CA GLU A 70 -0.20 -9.13 12.18
C GLU A 70 -0.72 -8.04 11.24
N LEU A 71 -1.75 -8.33 10.43
CA LEU A 71 -2.37 -7.35 9.56
C LEU A 71 -3.00 -6.20 10.37
N GLU A 72 -3.67 -6.50 11.48
CA GLU A 72 -4.20 -5.51 12.40
C GLU A 72 -3.09 -4.64 13.00
N PHE A 73 -2.02 -5.27 13.49
CA PHE A 73 -0.84 -4.56 14.01
C PHE A 73 -0.21 -3.66 12.94
N MET A 74 -0.02 -4.15 11.71
CA MET A 74 0.55 -3.39 10.60
C MET A 74 -0.33 -2.19 10.24
N HIS A 75 -1.66 -2.33 10.28
CA HIS A 75 -2.59 -1.22 10.05
C HIS A 75 -2.48 -0.15 11.15
N ALA A 76 -2.41 -0.55 12.42
CA ALA A 76 -2.21 0.37 13.54
C ALA A 76 -0.86 1.09 13.45
N LEU A 77 0.20 0.35 13.11
CA LEU A 77 1.54 0.91 12.92
C LEU A 77 1.56 1.92 11.77
N GLN A 78 0.92 1.61 10.64
CA GLN A 78 0.80 2.55 9.53
C GLN A 78 0.04 3.83 9.94
N ASP A 79 -1.06 3.72 10.68
CA ASP A 79 -1.82 4.88 11.16
C ASP A 79 -0.98 5.75 12.10
N TYR A 80 -0.25 5.14 13.03
CA TYR A 80 0.69 5.83 13.91
C TYR A 80 1.80 6.55 13.13
N LEU A 81 2.40 5.88 12.13
CA LEU A 81 3.48 6.46 11.34
C LEU A 81 2.98 7.61 10.46
N LEU A 82 1.78 7.51 9.87
CA LEU A 82 1.19 8.59 9.09
C LEU A 82 0.99 9.85 9.94
N ASP A 83 0.48 9.70 11.16
CA ASP A 83 0.32 10.82 12.09
C ASP A 83 1.65 11.42 12.55
N ARG A 84 2.63 10.55 12.84
CA ARG A 84 3.98 10.97 13.21
C ARG A 84 4.67 11.73 12.08
N TYR A 85 4.60 11.22 10.85
CA TYR A 85 5.23 11.83 9.69
C TYR A 85 4.59 13.18 9.34
N GLU A 86 3.27 13.30 9.45
CA GLU A 86 2.59 14.58 9.36
C GLU A 86 3.17 15.57 10.39
N SER A 87 3.31 15.15 11.65
CA SER A 87 3.75 16.05 12.73
C SER A 87 5.19 16.55 12.55
N MET A 88 5.99 15.81 11.78
CA MET A 88 7.36 16.15 11.40
C MET A 88 7.42 17.06 10.16
N GLY A 89 6.28 17.32 9.51
CA GLY A 89 6.21 18.05 8.25
C GLY A 89 6.68 17.23 7.05
N LEU A 90 6.71 15.89 7.15
CA LEU A 90 7.08 15.03 6.03
C LEU A 90 5.94 14.97 5.01
N ILE A 91 6.35 14.82 3.75
CA ILE A 91 5.46 14.79 2.59
C ILE A 91 5.70 13.45 1.89
N ILE A 92 4.61 12.73 1.55
CA ILE A 92 4.71 11.51 0.76
C ILE A 92 4.68 11.88 -0.72
N GLU A 93 5.67 11.43 -1.48
CA GLU A 93 5.60 11.42 -2.94
C GLU A 93 4.87 10.16 -3.40
N ALA A 94 3.80 10.35 -4.16
CA ALA A 94 2.99 9.30 -4.75
C ALA A 94 3.21 9.31 -6.28
N ASN A 95 3.47 8.14 -6.84
CA ASN A 95 3.72 7.95 -8.26
C ASN A 95 2.70 6.96 -8.83
N PRO A 96 1.42 7.34 -8.99
CA PRO A 96 0.32 6.38 -9.15
C PRO A 96 0.55 5.32 -10.23
N THR A 97 0.98 5.72 -11.43
CA THR A 97 1.29 4.77 -12.51
C THR A 97 2.45 3.83 -12.14
N SER A 98 3.57 4.36 -11.64
CA SER A 98 4.72 3.54 -11.22
C SER A 98 4.32 2.57 -10.09
N ASN A 99 3.58 3.06 -9.09
CA ASN A 99 3.08 2.25 -7.98
C ASN A 99 2.16 1.13 -8.47
N VAL A 100 1.24 1.39 -9.39
CA VAL A 100 0.40 0.34 -10.00
C VAL A 100 1.25 -0.64 -10.83
N TYR A 101 2.27 -0.15 -11.53
CA TYR A 101 3.13 -0.95 -12.39
C TYR A 101 4.03 -1.93 -11.61
N ILE A 102 4.58 -1.51 -10.46
CA ILE A 102 5.58 -2.31 -9.71
C ILE A 102 5.04 -2.97 -8.44
N ALA A 103 3.93 -2.46 -7.88
CA ALA A 103 3.38 -2.98 -6.63
C ALA A 103 2.24 -3.97 -6.86
N ARG A 104 1.70 -4.50 -5.77
CA ARG A 104 0.54 -5.42 -5.77
C ARG A 104 -0.78 -4.65 -5.82
N LEU A 105 -0.93 -3.76 -6.79
CA LEU A 105 -2.16 -3.00 -7.03
C LEU A 105 -2.74 -3.40 -8.39
N LYS A 106 -4.02 -3.76 -8.46
CA LYS A 106 -4.70 -4.09 -9.72
C LYS A 106 -4.93 -2.85 -10.57
N GLN A 107 -5.25 -1.76 -9.90
CA GLN A 107 -5.78 -0.56 -10.53
C GLN A 107 -5.57 0.64 -9.60
N HIS A 108 -5.72 1.83 -10.18
CA HIS A 108 -5.50 3.09 -9.49
C HIS A 108 -6.47 3.32 -8.32
N SER A 109 -7.68 2.74 -8.33
CA SER A 109 -8.64 2.85 -7.20
C SER A 109 -8.19 2.12 -5.93
N GLU A 110 -7.19 1.23 -6.02
CA GLU A 110 -6.53 0.60 -4.89
C GLU A 110 -5.35 1.41 -4.35
N HIS A 111 -5.00 2.54 -4.98
CA HIS A 111 -3.82 3.31 -4.63
C HIS A 111 -3.92 3.86 -3.18
N PRO A 112 -2.88 3.72 -2.35
CA PRO A 112 -2.95 4.08 -0.92
C PRO A 112 -3.06 5.58 -0.66
N ILE A 113 -2.94 6.43 -1.69
CA ILE A 113 -3.24 7.87 -1.58
C ILE A 113 -4.66 8.14 -1.06
N PHE A 114 -5.63 7.28 -1.37
CA PHE A 114 -7.00 7.39 -0.85
C PHE A 114 -7.07 7.17 0.66
N ARG A 115 -6.10 6.45 1.24
CA ARG A 115 -5.95 6.31 2.69
C ARG A 115 -5.14 7.47 3.29
N TRP A 116 -4.05 7.84 2.65
CA TRP A 116 -3.11 8.86 3.16
C TRP A 116 -3.73 10.26 3.18
N HIS A 117 -4.34 10.65 2.07
CA HIS A 117 -4.97 11.95 1.88
C HIS A 117 -6.30 11.76 1.13
N PRO A 118 -7.33 11.22 1.79
CA PRO A 118 -8.63 10.98 1.16
C PRO A 118 -9.25 12.27 0.60
N PRO A 119 -10.11 12.16 -0.43
CA PRO A 119 -10.88 13.30 -0.93
C PRO A 119 -11.87 13.87 0.09
N GLU A 120 -12.36 13.04 1.01
CA GLU A 120 -13.26 13.42 2.08
C GLU A 120 -12.66 13.03 3.43
N GLU A 121 -12.47 13.97 4.34
CA GLU A 121 -11.89 13.70 5.66
C GLU A 121 -12.84 12.98 6.63
N SER A 122 -14.12 12.79 6.25
CA SER A 122 -15.10 12.04 7.04
C SER A 122 -14.64 10.60 7.32
N VAL A 123 -13.81 10.01 6.46
CA VAL A 123 -13.23 8.66 6.66
C VAL A 123 -12.05 8.65 7.65
N LEU A 124 -11.57 9.81 8.08
CA LEU A 124 -10.48 9.99 9.04
C LEU A 124 -10.94 10.34 10.46
N VAL A 125 -12.25 10.48 10.69
CA VAL A 125 -12.79 10.65 12.04
C VAL A 125 -12.39 9.47 12.94
N PRO A 126 -12.32 9.64 14.27
CA PRO A 126 -12.07 8.53 15.19
C PRO A 126 -13.01 7.34 14.91
N GLY A 127 -12.46 6.17 14.59
CA GLY A 127 -13.18 4.95 14.26
C GLY A 127 -13.60 4.85 12.79
N GLY A 128 -13.29 5.84 11.97
CA GLY A 128 -13.54 5.85 10.53
C GLY A 128 -12.70 4.82 9.77
N GLU A 129 -13.08 4.54 8.53
CA GLU A 129 -12.46 3.51 7.66
C GLU A 129 -10.93 3.61 7.60
N HIS A 130 -10.41 4.85 7.52
CA HIS A 130 -8.99 5.14 7.38
C HIS A 130 -8.36 5.67 8.69
N ASN A 131 -9.06 5.56 9.82
CA ASN A 131 -8.58 5.87 11.17
C ASN A 131 -9.19 4.93 12.23
N ARG A 132 -9.22 3.63 11.94
CA ARG A 132 -9.89 2.60 12.76
C ARG A 132 -9.33 2.51 14.18
N HIS A 133 -8.05 2.86 14.37
CA HIS A 133 -7.36 2.79 15.66
C HIS A 133 -7.32 4.13 16.41
N ASN A 134 -7.95 5.19 15.88
CA ASN A 134 -7.95 6.54 16.46
C ASN A 134 -6.54 7.14 16.64
N LEU A 135 -5.60 6.76 15.78
CA LEU A 135 -4.20 7.18 15.86
C LEU A 135 -3.89 8.38 14.97
N ARG A 136 -4.77 8.70 14.01
CA ARG A 136 -4.57 9.80 13.06
C ARG A 136 -5.37 11.03 13.46
N ARG A 137 -4.74 12.20 13.33
CA ARG A 137 -5.41 13.51 13.49
C ARG A 137 -5.90 14.11 12.18
N GLY A 138 -5.40 13.63 11.04
CA GLY A 138 -5.78 14.16 9.73
C GLY A 138 -5.06 13.49 8.56
N PRO A 139 -5.21 14.04 7.34
CA PRO A 139 -4.49 13.57 6.17
C PRO A 139 -3.01 13.95 6.26
N ILE A 140 -2.12 13.10 5.75
CA ILE A 140 -0.72 13.48 5.52
C ILE A 140 -0.61 14.22 4.19
N ARG A 141 0.33 15.16 4.07
CA ARG A 141 0.60 15.86 2.81
C ARG A 141 1.16 14.89 1.77
N VAL A 142 0.66 15.00 0.55
CA VAL A 142 1.06 14.15 -0.58
C VAL A 142 1.39 15.01 -1.81
N LEU A 143 2.39 14.60 -2.57
CA LEU A 143 2.71 15.10 -3.90
C LEU A 143 2.46 14.01 -4.92
N VAL A 144 1.89 14.35 -6.07
CA VAL A 144 1.71 13.42 -7.19
C VAL A 144 2.81 13.68 -8.20
N ASN A 145 3.51 12.64 -8.64
CA ASN A 145 4.59 12.74 -9.62
C ASN A 145 4.61 11.53 -10.57
N THR A 146 5.47 11.59 -11.59
CA THR A 146 5.54 10.57 -12.65
C THR A 146 6.55 9.47 -12.40
N ASP A 147 7.48 9.65 -11.45
CA ASP A 147 8.67 8.81 -11.28
C ASP A 147 9.52 8.81 -12.57
N ASP A 148 9.49 7.73 -13.35
CA ASP A 148 10.22 7.53 -14.60
C ASP A 148 9.31 7.55 -15.83
N PRO A 149 8.93 8.73 -16.38
CA PRO A 149 8.07 8.82 -17.57
C PRO A 149 8.72 8.26 -18.85
N GLY A 150 10.03 7.95 -18.81
CA GLY A 150 10.74 7.24 -19.87
C GLY A 150 10.54 5.72 -19.85
N ILE A 151 10.16 5.15 -18.70
CA ILE A 151 9.87 3.72 -18.53
C ILE A 151 8.36 3.49 -18.53
N MET A 152 7.61 4.29 -17.78
CA MET A 152 6.15 4.26 -17.76
C MET A 152 5.61 5.37 -18.66
N PRO A 153 4.82 5.07 -19.71
CA PRO A 153 4.34 6.08 -20.66
C PRO A 153 3.24 6.96 -20.04
N THR A 154 3.64 7.86 -19.16
CA THR A 154 2.75 8.75 -18.40
C THR A 154 3.25 10.19 -18.42
N THR A 155 2.40 11.10 -17.98
CA THR A 155 2.71 12.52 -17.75
C THR A 155 2.06 12.95 -16.45
N LEU A 156 2.50 14.05 -15.85
CA LEU A 156 1.85 14.57 -14.65
C LEU A 156 0.35 14.79 -14.88
N ARG A 157 -0.06 15.30 -16.05
CA ARG A 157 -1.48 15.41 -16.43
C ARG A 157 -2.19 14.07 -16.39
N THR A 158 -1.55 13.02 -16.93
CA THR A 158 -2.11 11.67 -16.95
C THR A 158 -2.27 11.11 -15.54
N GLU A 159 -1.30 11.30 -14.65
CA GLU A 159 -1.41 10.86 -13.24
C GLU A 159 -2.65 11.44 -12.56
N PHE A 160 -2.89 12.75 -12.70
CA PHE A 160 -4.07 13.41 -12.14
C PHE A 160 -5.37 12.91 -12.77
N LEU A 161 -5.39 12.60 -14.08
CA LEU A 161 -6.56 12.02 -14.74
C LEU A 161 -6.84 10.59 -14.25
N LEU A 162 -5.81 9.76 -14.09
CA LEU A 162 -5.94 8.39 -13.57
C LEU A 162 -6.46 8.39 -12.13
N LEU A 163 -5.97 9.31 -11.29
CA LEU A 163 -6.49 9.50 -9.93
C LEU A 163 -7.94 10.00 -9.94
N ARG A 164 -8.34 10.82 -10.91
CA ARG A 164 -9.74 11.24 -11.06
C ARG A 164 -10.64 10.05 -11.35
N GLU A 165 -10.30 9.24 -12.35
CA GLU A 165 -11.10 8.07 -12.70
C GLU A 165 -11.14 7.06 -11.56
N ALA A 166 -10.00 6.85 -10.88
CA ALA A 166 -9.92 6.04 -9.67
C ALA A 166 -10.84 6.53 -8.54
N ALA A 167 -10.95 7.85 -8.34
CA ALA A 167 -11.86 8.42 -7.37
C ALA A 167 -13.34 8.18 -7.76
N LEU A 168 -13.67 8.33 -9.04
CA LEU A 168 -15.02 8.05 -9.56
C LEU A 168 -15.38 6.57 -9.42
N GLU A 169 -14.45 5.65 -9.68
CA GLU A 169 -14.61 4.20 -9.47
C GLU A 169 -14.92 3.87 -8.01
N ARG A 170 -14.38 4.65 -7.06
CA ARG A 170 -14.67 4.53 -5.62
C ARG A 170 -15.99 5.19 -5.20
N GLY A 171 -16.79 5.67 -6.15
CA GLY A 171 -18.07 6.33 -5.89
C GLY A 171 -17.97 7.79 -5.44
N ILE A 172 -16.78 8.40 -5.52
CA ILE A 172 -16.58 9.79 -5.10
C ILE A 172 -17.16 10.71 -6.18
N GLY A 173 -17.98 11.67 -5.76
CA GLY A 173 -18.62 12.61 -6.68
C GLY A 173 -17.59 13.42 -7.47
N ARG A 174 -17.86 13.65 -8.76
CA ARG A 174 -16.95 14.37 -9.68
C ARG A 174 -16.44 15.70 -9.13
N THR A 175 -17.32 16.52 -8.56
CA THR A 175 -16.95 17.83 -8.00
C THR A 175 -16.00 17.70 -6.80
N ILE A 176 -16.18 16.67 -5.97
CA ILE A 176 -15.31 16.39 -4.83
C ILE A 176 -13.94 15.94 -5.33
N ALA A 177 -13.92 15.00 -6.28
CA ALA A 177 -12.68 14.50 -6.89
C ALA A 177 -11.88 15.63 -7.56
N GLU A 178 -12.52 16.48 -8.37
CA GLU A 178 -11.85 17.60 -9.05
C GLU A 178 -11.28 18.62 -8.04
N ARG A 179 -12.01 18.93 -6.96
CA ARG A 179 -11.52 19.83 -5.90
C ARG A 179 -10.33 19.23 -5.14
N TRP A 180 -10.39 17.94 -4.82
CA TRP A 180 -9.32 17.23 -4.15
C TRP A 180 -8.04 17.23 -5.00
N LEU A 181 -8.15 16.89 -6.29
CA LEU A 181 -7.03 16.89 -7.22
C LEU A 181 -6.44 18.29 -7.41
N GLU A 182 -7.27 19.33 -7.47
CA GLU A 182 -6.78 20.71 -7.53
C GLU A 182 -6.00 21.09 -6.27
N THR A 183 -6.43 20.63 -5.10
CA THR A 183 -5.71 20.84 -3.83
C THR A 183 -4.33 20.19 -3.86
N LEU A 184 -4.25 18.92 -4.32
CA LEU A 184 -2.97 18.22 -4.48
C LEU A 184 -2.05 18.92 -5.49
N ARG A 185 -2.61 19.38 -6.62
CA ARG A 185 -1.86 20.07 -7.67
C ARG A 185 -1.28 21.40 -7.19
N GLN A 186 -2.09 22.21 -6.51
CA GLN A 186 -1.65 23.49 -5.97
C GLN A 186 -0.56 23.30 -4.92
N TYR A 187 -0.72 22.34 -4.02
CA TYR A 187 0.31 22.03 -3.03
C TYR A 187 1.63 21.61 -3.70
N GLY A 188 1.58 20.82 -4.77
CA GLY A 188 2.79 20.47 -5.53
C GLY A 188 3.49 21.67 -6.18
N ILE A 189 2.72 22.63 -6.72
CA ILE A 189 3.28 23.88 -7.25
C ILE A 189 3.91 24.70 -6.14
N GLU A 190 3.26 24.81 -4.98
CA GLU A 190 3.84 25.50 -3.82
C GLU A 190 5.15 24.86 -3.38
N GLN A 191 5.21 23.53 -3.27
CA GLN A 191 6.43 22.83 -2.88
C GLN A 191 7.54 22.97 -3.93
N PHE A 192 7.19 22.98 -5.22
CA PHE A 192 8.13 23.28 -6.29
C PHE A 192 8.71 24.69 -6.10
N HIS A 193 7.89 25.73 -5.99
CA HIS A 193 8.40 27.10 -5.85
C HIS A 193 9.21 27.34 -4.57
N ARG A 194 8.87 26.65 -3.46
CA ARG A 194 9.61 26.76 -2.20
C ARG A 194 11.02 26.17 -2.27
N ASN A 195 11.17 25.06 -3.00
CA ASN A 195 12.40 24.25 -2.96
C ASN A 195 13.20 24.31 -4.28
N HIS A 196 12.60 24.82 -5.35
CA HIS A 196 13.25 24.92 -6.65
C HIS A 196 14.37 25.95 -6.60
N LEU A 197 15.59 25.45 -6.71
CA LEU A 197 16.76 26.28 -6.96
C LEU A 197 16.95 26.42 -8.47
N PRO A 198 17.18 27.63 -8.98
CA PRO A 198 17.47 27.82 -10.39
C PRO A 198 18.76 27.06 -10.73
N VAL A 199 18.69 26.24 -11.80
CA VAL A 199 19.84 25.46 -12.28
C VAL A 199 20.88 26.36 -12.95
N PHE A 200 20.44 27.48 -13.51
CA PHE A 200 21.29 28.48 -14.14
C PHE A 200 21.25 29.78 -13.34
N GLU A 201 22.39 30.46 -13.23
CA GLU A 201 22.45 31.80 -12.65
C GLU A 201 21.59 32.77 -13.47
N GLN A 202 20.89 33.68 -12.79
CA GLN A 202 20.20 34.77 -13.44
C GLN A 202 21.25 35.75 -13.98
N VAL A 203 21.34 35.84 -15.31
CA VAL A 203 22.22 36.78 -16.04
C VAL A 203 21.66 38.20 -15.93
#